data_AF-A0A382IV95-F1
#
_entry.id   AF-A0A382IV95-F1
#
_cell.length_a   1.000
_cell.length_b   1.000
_cell.length_c   1.000
_cell.angle_alpha   90.00
_cell.angle_beta   90.00
_cell.angle_gamma   90.00
#
_symmetry.space_group_name_H-M   'P 1'
#
loop_
_entity.id
_entity.type
_entity.pdbx_description
1 polymer ?
#
loop_
_entity_poly.entity_id
_entity_poly.type
_entity_poly.pdbx_seq_one_letter_code
_entity_poly.pdbx_strand_id
1 'polypeptide(L)'
;WDVVGFVDTNSELSNKQISGLPIYKYEDLSVSNDYYGICGIMDPQLKKRIVNNEIKPKKYNLATIVHPNIERPSDSKIGPGSVLFPGVTFSVDVKIGNCVWVDKNSLLGHNLRVVTIHQLCPPQLLVETVK
;
A
#
# COMPACT_ATOMS: atom_id res chain seq x y z
N TRP A 1 -2.78 3.53 12.79
CA TRP A 1 -3.96 3.42 11.92
C TRP A 1 -5.05 2.72 12.70
N ASP A 2 -6.29 3.20 12.62
CA ASP A 2 -7.45 2.47 13.08
C ASP A 2 -8.24 1.99 11.85
N VAL A 3 -8.63 0.72 11.82
CA VAL A 3 -9.24 0.11 10.64
C VAL A 3 -10.75 0.10 10.81
N VAL A 4 -11.44 0.90 9.99
CA VAL A 4 -12.90 1.06 10.08
C VAL A 4 -13.68 -0.06 9.37
N GLY A 5 -13.06 -0.77 8.42
CA GLY A 5 -13.68 -1.87 7.69
C GLY A 5 -12.99 -2.20 6.38
N PHE A 6 -13.58 -3.13 5.64
CA PHE A 6 -13.13 -3.58 4.31
C PHE A 6 -14.15 -3.22 3.24
N VAL A 7 -13.73 -3.22 1.98
CA VAL A 7 -14.60 -3.01 0.83
C VAL A 7 -14.43 -4.19 -0.12
N ASP A 8 -15.52 -4.79 -0.53
CA ASP A 8 -15.51 -5.89 -1.50
C ASP A 8 -16.66 -5.75 -2.49
N THR A 9 -16.39 -6.10 -3.76
CA THR A 9 -17.39 -6.10 -4.83
C THR A 9 -18.34 -7.29 -4.77
N ASN A 10 -17.99 -8.35 -4.03
CA ASN A 10 -18.85 -9.51 -3.84
C ASN A 10 -20.00 -9.15 -2.89
N SER A 11 -21.20 -9.02 -3.46
CA SER A 11 -22.40 -8.66 -2.73
C SER A 11 -22.78 -9.67 -1.63
N GLU A 12 -22.35 -10.93 -1.73
CA GLU A 12 -22.58 -11.94 -0.68
C GLU A 12 -21.73 -11.73 0.58
N LEU A 13 -20.71 -10.87 0.50
CA LEU A 13 -19.87 -10.49 1.62
C LEU A 13 -20.38 -9.22 2.32
N SER A 14 -21.28 -8.47 1.68
CA SER A 14 -21.93 -7.34 2.33
C SER A 14 -22.74 -7.85 3.53
N ASN A 15 -22.49 -7.30 4.72
CA ASN A 15 -22.95 -7.78 6.04
C ASN A 15 -22.15 -8.91 6.70
N LYS A 16 -21.08 -9.40 6.06
CA LYS A 16 -20.09 -10.25 6.76
C LYS A 16 -19.05 -9.37 7.45
N GLN A 17 -18.29 -10.00 8.33
CA GLN A 17 -17.17 -9.38 9.03
C GLN A 17 -15.88 -10.16 8.79
N ILE A 18 -14.77 -9.43 8.68
CA ILE A 18 -13.41 -10.00 8.70
C ILE A 18 -12.76 -9.51 9.99
N SER A 19 -12.38 -10.43 10.87
CA SER A 19 -11.77 -10.10 12.16
C SER A 19 -12.61 -9.13 13.02
N GLY A 20 -13.95 -9.25 12.96
CA GLY A 20 -14.88 -8.37 13.68
C GLY A 20 -15.13 -7.01 13.00
N LEU A 21 -14.49 -6.73 11.86
CA LEU A 21 -14.66 -5.49 11.12
C LEU A 21 -15.66 -5.67 9.97
N PRO A 22 -16.54 -4.68 9.72
CA PRO A 22 -17.55 -4.76 8.68
C PRO A 22 -16.96 -4.75 7.27
N ILE A 23 -17.65 -5.41 6.34
CA ILE A 23 -17.39 -5.33 4.91
C ILE A 23 -18.50 -4.47 4.27
N TYR A 24 -18.08 -3.36 3.65
CA TYR A 24 -18.94 -2.42 2.95
C TYR A 24 -18.97 -2.71 1.45
N LYS A 25 -20.09 -2.35 0.80
CA LYS A 25 -20.11 -2.19 -0.65
C LYS A 25 -19.51 -0.85 -1.03
N TYR A 26 -18.93 -0.77 -2.23
CA TYR A 26 -18.37 0.48 -2.75
C TYR A 26 -19.44 1.59 -2.85
N GLU A 27 -20.67 1.24 -3.21
CA GLU A 27 -21.78 2.17 -3.37
C GLU A 27 -22.16 2.84 -2.04
N ASP A 28 -22.00 2.13 -0.92
CA ASP A 28 -22.37 2.60 0.41
C ASP A 28 -21.32 3.55 1.04
N LEU A 29 -20.15 3.69 0.41
CA LEU A 29 -19.08 4.56 0.91
C LEU A 29 -19.42 6.04 0.72
N SER A 30 -19.26 6.83 1.78
CA SER A 30 -19.36 8.29 1.71
C SER A 30 -18.19 8.91 0.94
N VAL A 31 -18.41 10.07 0.31
CA VAL A 31 -17.32 10.90 -0.21
C VAL A 31 -16.78 11.77 0.94
N SER A 32 -15.51 11.64 1.31
CA SER A 32 -14.88 12.45 2.37
C SER A 32 -13.35 12.48 2.22
N ASN A 33 -12.72 13.58 2.66
CA ASN A 33 -11.25 13.67 2.76
C ASN A 33 -10.70 13.09 4.07
N ASP A 34 -11.57 12.71 5.00
CA ASP A 34 -11.19 12.28 6.36
C ASP A 34 -10.77 10.80 6.40
N TYR A 35 -11.15 10.04 5.38
CA TYR A 35 -10.84 8.61 5.28
C TYR A 35 -9.60 8.34 4.45
N TYR A 36 -8.96 7.23 4.77
CA TYR A 36 -7.84 6.70 4.01
C TYR A 36 -8.21 5.33 3.45
N GLY A 37 -7.94 5.13 2.15
CA GLY A 37 -8.06 3.86 1.47
C GLY A 37 -6.71 3.21 1.24
N ILE A 38 -6.69 1.89 1.25
CA ILE A 38 -5.54 1.11 0.79
C ILE A 38 -6.00 -0.08 -0.03
N CYS A 39 -5.28 -0.38 -1.10
CA CYS A 39 -5.59 -1.52 -1.97
C CYS A 39 -4.59 -2.65 -1.72
N GLY A 40 -5.06 -3.71 -1.05
CA GLY A 40 -4.28 -4.92 -0.75
C GLY A 40 -4.15 -5.91 -1.90
N ILE A 41 -4.59 -5.56 -3.11
CA ILE A 41 -4.55 -6.44 -4.29
C ILE A 41 -3.17 -6.43 -4.93
N MET A 42 -2.59 -7.59 -5.25
CA MET A 42 -1.25 -7.66 -5.83
C MET A 42 -1.22 -7.44 -7.33
N ASP A 43 -2.31 -7.73 -8.04
CA ASP A 43 -2.41 -7.47 -9.48
C ASP A 43 -2.23 -5.97 -9.78
N PRO A 44 -1.20 -5.56 -10.54
CA PRO A 44 -0.91 -4.17 -10.82
C PRO A 44 -2.04 -3.41 -11.54
N GLN A 45 -2.73 -4.07 -12.47
CA GLN A 45 -3.77 -3.43 -13.28
C GLN A 45 -5.04 -3.22 -12.47
N LEU A 46 -5.42 -4.23 -11.68
CA LEU A 46 -6.55 -4.15 -10.77
C LEU A 46 -6.26 -3.15 -9.63
N LYS A 47 -5.04 -3.14 -9.07
CA LYS A 47 -4.64 -2.11 -8.10
C LYS A 47 -4.76 -0.70 -8.69
N LYS A 48 -4.25 -0.47 -9.91
CA LYS A 48 -4.41 0.81 -10.63
C LYS A 48 -5.87 1.20 -10.78
N ARG A 49 -6.71 0.25 -11.22
CA ARG A 49 -8.15 0.46 -11.41
C ARG A 49 -8.83 0.86 -10.10
N ILE A 50 -8.64 0.10 -9.02
CA ILE A 50 -9.28 0.37 -7.72
C ILE A 50 -8.83 1.73 -7.18
N VAL A 51 -7.53 2.02 -7.22
CA VAL A 51 -7.01 3.30 -6.72
C VAL A 51 -7.63 4.47 -7.50
N ASN A 52 -7.71 4.38 -8.82
CA ASN A 52 -8.18 5.49 -9.66
C ASN A 52 -9.71 5.61 -9.74
N ASN A 53 -10.43 4.49 -9.67
CA ASN A 53 -11.86 4.44 -9.96
C ASN A 53 -12.72 4.24 -8.71
N GLU A 54 -12.12 3.83 -7.59
CA GLU A 54 -12.85 3.57 -6.34
C GLU A 54 -12.34 4.46 -5.19
N ILE A 55 -11.03 4.46 -4.91
CA ILE A 55 -10.50 5.22 -3.77
C ILE A 55 -10.53 6.73 -4.04
N LYS A 56 -9.90 7.19 -5.13
CA LYS A 56 -9.80 8.63 -5.45
C LYS A 56 -11.15 9.31 -5.67
N PRO A 57 -12.15 8.70 -6.35
CA PRO A 57 -13.46 9.34 -6.53
C PRO A 57 -14.23 9.57 -5.23
N LYS A 58 -13.98 8.77 -4.20
CA LYS A 58 -14.51 9.00 -2.83
C LYS A 58 -13.72 10.06 -2.05
N LYS A 59 -12.71 10.68 -2.67
CA LYS A 59 -11.77 11.64 -2.09
C LYS A 59 -10.93 11.09 -0.93
N TYR A 60 -10.85 9.76 -0.81
CA TYR A 60 -10.06 9.13 0.22
C TYR A 60 -8.57 9.33 -0.07
N ASN A 61 -7.80 9.64 0.97
CA ASN A 61 -6.35 9.66 0.88
C ASN A 61 -5.81 8.24 0.79
N LEU A 62 -4.62 8.05 0.23
CA LEU A 62 -4.00 6.73 0.20
C LEU A 62 -3.16 6.51 1.46
N ALA A 63 -3.53 5.54 2.29
CA ALA A 63 -2.75 5.21 3.49
C ALA A 63 -1.39 4.64 3.12
N THR A 64 -0.34 5.12 3.79
CA THR A 64 1.00 4.50 3.74
C THR A 64 1.21 3.72 5.04
N ILE A 65 1.21 2.39 4.93
CA ILE A 65 1.31 1.50 6.09
C ILE A 65 2.76 1.01 6.20
N VAL A 66 3.46 1.49 7.22
CA VAL A 66 4.83 1.08 7.53
C VAL A 66 4.79 0.36 8.87
N HIS A 67 5.33 -0.86 8.92
CA HIS A 67 5.44 -1.58 10.18
C HIS A 67 6.28 -0.77 11.19
N PRO A 68 5.85 -0.65 12.47
CA PRO A 68 6.45 0.27 13.44
C PRO A 68 7.94 0.02 13.73
N ASN A 69 8.39 -1.24 13.61
CA ASN A 69 9.78 -1.62 13.89
C ASN A 69 10.73 -1.37 12.70
N ILE A 70 10.29 -0.71 11.64
CA ILE A 70 11.16 -0.39 10.50
C ILE A 70 11.91 0.90 10.81
N GLU A 71 13.23 0.79 10.96
CA GLU A 71 14.12 1.95 11.01
C GLU A 71 14.36 2.49 9.61
N ARG A 72 14.22 3.81 9.48
CA ARG A 72 14.21 4.48 8.19
C ARG A 72 15.14 5.69 8.20
N PRO A 73 16.13 5.75 7.28
CA PRO A 73 16.96 6.92 7.07
C PRO A 73 16.13 8.17 6.75
N SER A 74 16.54 9.33 7.27
CA SER A 74 15.82 10.61 7.13
C SER A 74 15.71 11.09 5.68
N ASP A 75 16.61 10.66 4.81
CA ASP A 75 16.69 10.98 3.39
C ASP A 75 15.79 10.10 2.51
N SER A 76 15.26 9.01 3.05
CA SER A 76 14.35 8.14 2.30
C SER A 76 12.95 8.76 2.13
N LYS A 77 12.23 8.32 1.09
CA LYS A 77 10.84 8.74 0.81
C LYS A 77 9.96 7.55 0.50
N ILE A 78 8.73 7.56 1.01
CA ILE A 78 7.72 6.52 0.75
C ILE A 78 6.48 7.19 0.19
N GLY A 79 6.08 6.81 -1.03
CA GLY A 79 4.89 7.34 -1.66
C GLY A 79 3.58 6.86 -1.00
N PRO A 80 2.48 7.60 -1.18
CA PRO A 80 1.14 7.23 -0.74
C PRO A 80 0.70 5.84 -1.21
N GLY A 81 -0.06 5.12 -0.38
CA GLY A 81 -0.65 3.83 -0.73
C GLY A 81 0.30 2.64 -0.58
N SER A 82 1.54 2.90 -0.16
CA SER A 82 2.57 1.87 -0.05
C SER A 82 2.49 1.12 1.28
N VAL A 83 2.82 -0.18 1.24
CA VAL A 83 2.81 -1.09 2.39
C VAL A 83 4.19 -1.68 2.57
N LEU A 84 4.77 -1.50 3.76
CA LEU A 84 6.07 -2.05 4.14
C LEU A 84 5.91 -2.98 5.33
N PHE A 85 6.24 -4.24 5.13
CA PHE A 85 6.11 -5.30 6.11
C PHE A 85 7.30 -5.37 7.09
N PRO A 86 7.14 -6.02 8.26
CA PRO A 86 8.22 -6.14 9.23
C PRO A 86 9.52 -6.72 8.65
N GLY A 87 10.66 -6.24 9.15
CA GLY A 87 12.00 -6.67 8.74
C GLY A 87 12.53 -6.01 7.46
N VAL A 88 11.74 -5.15 6.80
CA VAL A 88 12.26 -4.33 5.69
C VAL A 88 13.40 -3.45 6.19
N THR A 89 14.54 -3.53 5.52
CA THR A 89 15.76 -2.79 5.89
C THR A 89 16.07 -1.76 4.81
N PHE A 90 16.36 -0.53 5.22
CA PHE A 90 16.70 0.57 4.33
C PHE A 90 18.21 0.82 4.29
N SER A 91 18.74 1.01 3.09
CA SER A 91 20.01 1.68 2.86
C SER A 91 19.79 3.20 2.63
N VAL A 92 20.83 3.91 2.23
CA VAL A 92 20.83 5.37 2.01
C VAL A 92 20.11 5.78 0.71
N ASP A 93 19.46 6.95 0.72
CA ASP A 93 18.74 7.55 -0.41
C ASP A 93 17.78 6.59 -1.13
N VAL A 94 16.86 5.96 -0.39
CA VAL A 94 15.82 5.09 -0.97
C VAL A 94 14.55 5.89 -1.25
N LYS A 95 14.03 5.83 -2.49
CA LYS A 95 12.74 6.44 -2.87
C LYS A 95 11.77 5.39 -3.37
N ILE A 96 10.70 5.19 -2.62
CA ILE A 96 9.59 4.30 -2.96
C ILE A 96 8.45 5.13 -3.55
N GLY A 97 7.95 4.72 -4.72
CA GLY A 97 6.81 5.32 -5.39
C GLY A 97 5.47 5.05 -4.71
N ASN A 98 4.38 5.28 -5.43
CA ASN A 98 3.02 5.13 -4.88
C ASN A 98 2.55 3.68 -5.00
N CYS A 99 1.71 3.24 -4.05
CA CYS A 99 1.05 1.94 -4.09
C CYS A 99 2.00 0.74 -4.21
N VAL A 100 3.21 0.86 -3.63
CA VAL A 100 4.25 -0.18 -3.64
C VAL A 100 4.05 -1.16 -2.49
N TRP A 101 4.26 -2.44 -2.75
CA TRP A 101 4.24 -3.49 -1.73
C TRP A 101 5.66 -3.99 -1.49
N VAL A 102 6.19 -3.78 -0.28
CA VAL A 102 7.50 -4.29 0.13
C VAL A 102 7.31 -5.35 1.20
N ASP A 103 7.54 -6.59 0.81
CA ASP A 103 7.31 -7.76 1.65
C ASP A 103 8.38 -7.91 2.75
N LYS A 104 8.09 -8.76 3.73
CA LYS A 104 8.87 -8.97 4.94
C LYS A 104 10.35 -9.18 4.64
N ASN A 105 11.23 -8.71 5.50
CA ASN A 105 12.69 -8.97 5.42
C ASN A 105 13.37 -8.51 4.11
N SER A 106 12.75 -7.62 3.32
CA SER A 106 13.34 -7.14 2.07
C SER A 106 14.42 -6.09 2.35
N LEU A 107 15.57 -6.18 1.68
CA LEU A 107 16.64 -5.18 1.73
C LEU A 107 16.47 -4.17 0.59
N LEU A 108 16.30 -2.89 0.94
CA LEU A 108 16.25 -1.78 -0.01
C LEU A 108 17.65 -1.16 -0.13
N GLY A 109 18.37 -1.50 -1.20
CA GLY A 109 19.76 -1.09 -1.44
C GLY A 109 19.95 0.42 -1.63
N HIS A 110 21.22 0.85 -1.67
CA HIS A 110 21.57 2.26 -1.79
C HIS A 110 21.09 2.89 -3.11
N ASN A 111 20.64 4.15 -3.08
CA ASN A 111 20.16 4.89 -4.26
C ASN A 111 18.97 4.23 -4.98
N LEU A 112 18.23 3.34 -4.32
CA LEU A 112 17.13 2.61 -4.92
C LEU A 112 15.96 3.55 -5.26
N ARG A 113 15.38 3.33 -6.45
CA ARG A 113 14.15 3.97 -6.93
C ARG A 113 13.13 2.90 -7.28
N VAL A 114 12.09 2.75 -6.46
CA VAL A 114 10.99 1.81 -6.75
C VAL A 114 9.87 2.57 -7.42
N VAL A 115 9.50 2.17 -8.64
CA VAL A 115 8.43 2.82 -9.40
C VAL A 115 7.03 2.46 -8.86
N THR A 116 6.05 3.27 -9.21
CA THR A 116 4.64 3.13 -8.78
C THR A 116 4.06 1.77 -9.18
N ILE A 117 3.42 1.11 -8.21
CA ILE A 117 2.72 -0.19 -8.38
C ILE A 117 3.71 -1.29 -8.77
N HIS A 118 4.63 -1.52 -7.85
CA HIS A 118 5.60 -2.60 -7.90
C HIS A 118 5.47 -3.47 -6.65
N GLN A 119 5.83 -4.75 -6.78
CA GLN A 119 5.90 -5.69 -5.67
C GLN A 119 7.36 -6.08 -5.47
N LEU A 120 7.85 -5.98 -4.26
CA LEU A 120 9.16 -6.47 -3.83
C LEU A 120 8.94 -7.61 -2.84
N CYS A 121 9.37 -8.82 -3.21
CA CYS A 121 9.39 -10.00 -2.34
C CYS A 121 10.85 -10.42 -2.06
N PRO A 122 11.18 -10.91 -0.85
CA PRO A 122 12.51 -11.46 -0.59
C PRO A 122 12.65 -12.85 -1.25
N PRO A 123 13.88 -13.32 -1.57
CA PRO A 123 14.97 -12.64 -2.23
C PRO A 123 14.83 -12.76 -3.76
N GLN A 124 14.46 -11.66 -4.43
CA GLN A 124 15.09 -11.33 -5.70
C GLN A 124 15.93 -10.09 -5.45
N LEU A 125 17.24 -10.26 -5.59
CA LEU A 125 18.22 -9.21 -5.59
C LEU A 125 17.86 -8.21 -6.70
N LEU A 126 17.12 -7.15 -6.39
CA LEU A 126 16.79 -6.10 -7.36
C LEU A 126 17.96 -5.10 -7.38
N VAL A 127 18.99 -5.41 -8.17
CA VAL A 127 20.00 -4.44 -8.56
C VAL A 127 19.48 -3.72 -9.80
N GLU A 128 18.89 -2.54 -9.63
CA GLU A 128 18.79 -1.58 -10.72
C GLU A 128 19.71 -0.40 -10.43
N THR A 129 20.82 -0.37 -11.16
CA THR A 129 21.72 0.79 -11.20
C THR A 129 21.16 1.72 -12.26
N VAL A 130 20.49 2.79 -11.86
CA VAL A 130 20.16 3.87 -12.80
C VAL A 130 21.42 4.72 -12.95
N LYS A 131 22.02 4.68 -14.15
CA LYS A 131 23.09 5.61 -14.55
C LYS A 131 22.55 7.03 -14.66
#